data_AF-A0A533XHT9-F1
#
_entry.id   AF-A0A533XHT9-F1
#
_cell.length_a   1.000
_cell.length_b   1.000
_cell.length_c   1.000
_cell.angle_alpha   90.00
_cell.angle_beta   90.00
_cell.angle_gamma   90.00
#
_symmetry.space_group_name_H-M   'P 1'
#
loop_
_entity.id
_entity.type
_entity.pdbx_description
1 polymer ?
#
loop_
_entity_poly.entity_id
_entity_poly.type
_entity_poly.pdbx_seq_one_letter_code
_entity_poly.pdbx_strand_id
1 'polypeptide(L)'
;MANLRRTRAIKRNAARRRPARPFGRPRSSSRALDLEPAPPKRLLITDVVLRDGHQSLLATRMRTEDMLPIAQKLDSVGYWSLEVWGGATFDTCLRFLKEDPWERLRSLRAAMPNTRLQMLLRGQNIVGYRHYADDVLERFIERAAFNGVDVFRIFDALNDLRNMEPAMRQVKACGKHVEASICYTLSPVHSLDRFVELAKQLE
;
A
#
# COMPACT_ATOMS: atom_id res chain seq x y z
N MET A 1 22.31 53.85 57.54
CA MET A 1 20.96 53.97 56.93
C MET A 1 20.83 52.90 55.85
N ALA A 2 20.07 51.85 56.13
CA ALA A 2 19.89 50.68 55.27
C ALA A 2 18.83 50.94 54.18
N ASN A 3 19.18 50.71 52.91
CA ASN A 3 18.24 50.80 51.78
C ASN A 3 17.83 49.38 51.34
N LEU A 4 16.68 48.91 51.83
CA LEU A 4 16.02 47.69 51.39
C LEU A 4 15.41 47.90 49.99
N ARG A 5 15.99 47.28 48.96
CA ARG A 5 15.35 47.15 47.65
C ARG A 5 14.25 46.09 47.74
N ARG A 6 12.99 46.52 47.64
CA ARG A 6 11.81 45.65 47.52
C ARG A 6 11.79 44.98 46.14
N THR A 7 11.99 43.67 46.10
CA THR A 7 11.73 42.82 44.92
C THR A 7 10.21 42.69 44.72
N ARG A 8 9.68 43.19 43.59
CA ARG A 8 8.28 42.93 43.20
C ARG A 8 8.19 41.52 42.60
N ALA A 9 7.43 40.64 43.24
CA ALA A 9 7.08 39.33 42.70
C ALA A 9 6.12 39.48 41.50
N ILE A 10 6.50 38.93 40.35
CA ILE A 10 5.64 38.81 39.17
C ILE A 10 4.65 37.68 39.44
N LYS A 11 3.36 38.01 39.62
CA LYS A 11 2.27 37.03 39.70
C LYS A 11 2.09 36.38 38.32
N ARG A 12 2.48 35.11 38.19
CA ARG A 12 2.08 34.27 37.04
C ARG A 12 0.57 34.04 37.11
N ASN A 13 -0.18 34.64 36.18
CA ASN A 13 -1.57 34.29 35.95
C ASN A 13 -1.64 32.85 35.41
N ALA A 14 -2.16 31.93 36.22
CA ALA A 14 -2.50 30.59 35.77
C ALA A 14 -3.68 30.70 34.78
N ALA A 15 -3.41 30.55 33.49
CA ALA A 15 -4.45 30.41 32.49
C ALA A 15 -5.33 29.21 32.85
N ARG A 16 -6.63 29.45 33.10
CA ARG A 16 -7.62 28.41 33.35
C ARG A 16 -7.62 27.47 32.14
N ARG A 17 -7.09 26.25 32.31
CA ARG A 17 -7.23 25.17 31.33
C ARG A 17 -8.72 24.91 31.14
N ARG A 18 -9.25 25.17 29.94
CA ARG A 18 -10.58 24.72 29.56
C ARG A 18 -10.62 23.20 29.70
N PRO A 19 -11.63 22.61 30.35
CA PRO A 19 -11.77 21.16 30.36
C PRO A 19 -11.92 20.68 28.92
N ALA A 20 -11.17 19.64 28.55
CA ALA A 20 -11.39 18.96 27.29
C ALA A 20 -12.86 18.53 27.23
N ARG A 21 -13.56 18.91 26.15
CA ARG A 21 -14.90 18.35 25.91
C ARG A 21 -14.76 16.83 25.88
N PRO A 22 -15.57 16.07 26.63
CA PRO A 22 -15.58 14.63 26.46
C PRO A 22 -15.90 14.36 24.98
N PHE A 23 -15.03 13.60 24.32
CA PHE A 23 -15.36 13.05 23.01
C PHE A 23 -16.68 12.28 23.18
N GLY A 24 -17.76 12.85 22.65
CA GLY A 24 -19.05 12.17 22.65
C GLY A 24 -18.86 10.81 22.02
N ARG A 25 -19.40 9.76 22.67
CA ARG A 25 -19.43 8.43 22.06
C ARG A 25 -20.01 8.59 20.65
N PRO A 26 -19.35 8.09 19.59
CA PRO A 26 -19.94 8.13 18.27
C PRO A 26 -21.30 7.45 18.37
N ARG A 27 -22.35 8.12 17.87
CA ARG A 27 -23.67 7.51 17.73
C ARG A 27 -23.50 6.34 16.77
N SER A 28 -23.37 5.15 17.34
CA SER A 28 -23.39 3.89 16.60
C SER A 28 -24.82 3.65 16.12
N SER A 29 -25.21 4.32 15.03
CA SER A 29 -26.28 3.81 14.18
C SER A 29 -25.67 2.81 13.21
N SER A 30 -25.10 1.71 13.73
CA SER A 30 -24.77 0.57 12.87
C SER A 30 -26.10 -0.03 12.45
N ARG A 31 -26.61 0.37 11.28
CA ARG A 31 -27.66 -0.37 10.61
C ARG A 31 -27.08 -1.79 10.44
N ALA A 32 -27.71 -2.78 11.06
CA ALA A 32 -27.29 -4.16 10.86
C ALA A 32 -27.30 -4.42 9.35
N LEU A 33 -26.20 -4.92 8.81
CA LEU A 33 -26.16 -5.37 7.43
C LEU A 33 -26.78 -6.76 7.41
N ASP A 34 -27.91 -6.90 6.73
CA ASP A 34 -28.49 -8.20 6.42
C ASP A 34 -27.63 -8.81 5.30
N LEU A 35 -26.65 -9.62 5.69
CA LEU A 35 -25.71 -10.27 4.79
C LEU A 35 -26.11 -11.72 4.56
N GLU A 36 -26.40 -12.06 3.31
CA GLU A 36 -26.61 -13.44 2.87
C GLU A 36 -25.34 -14.00 2.20
N PRO A 37 -24.99 -15.28 2.41
CA PRO A 37 -23.89 -15.91 1.70
C PRO A 37 -24.07 -15.80 0.18
N ALA A 38 -23.01 -15.40 -0.51
CA ALA A 38 -23.01 -15.40 -1.97
C ALA A 38 -23.16 -16.84 -2.52
N PRO A 39 -23.78 -17.01 -3.71
CA PRO A 39 -23.82 -18.31 -4.38
C PRO A 39 -22.42 -18.93 -4.52
N PRO A 40 -22.31 -20.27 -4.50
CA PRO A 40 -21.01 -20.94 -4.58
C PRO A 40 -20.33 -20.61 -5.91
N LYS A 41 -19.10 -20.07 -5.82
CA LYS A 41 -18.23 -19.77 -6.95
C LYS A 41 -16.79 -20.12 -6.58
N ARG A 42 -15.97 -20.45 -7.60
CA ARG A 42 -14.53 -20.73 -7.39
C ARG A 42 -13.87 -19.49 -6.78
N LEU A 43 -13.27 -19.65 -5.60
CA LEU A 43 -12.46 -18.61 -4.97
C LEU A 43 -11.09 -18.57 -5.65
N LEU A 44 -10.66 -17.36 -6.00
CA LEU A 44 -9.37 -17.07 -6.59
C LEU A 44 -8.41 -16.64 -5.48
N ILE A 45 -7.17 -17.14 -5.50
CA ILE A 45 -6.18 -16.91 -4.45
C ILE A 45 -4.98 -16.19 -5.03
N THR A 46 -4.53 -15.14 -4.35
CA THR A 46 -3.22 -14.50 -4.54
C THR A 46 -2.30 -14.91 -3.41
N ASP A 47 -1.14 -15.45 -3.75
CA ASP A 47 -0.10 -15.76 -2.76
C ASP A 47 0.93 -14.63 -2.72
N VAL A 48 1.38 -14.29 -1.50
CA VAL A 48 2.25 -13.14 -1.20
C VAL A 48 3.61 -13.56 -0.66
N VAL A 49 3.94 -14.86 -0.67
CA VAL A 49 5.16 -15.40 -0.07
C VAL A 49 6.43 -14.74 -0.60
N LEU A 50 6.47 -14.34 -1.89
CA LEU A 50 7.63 -13.74 -2.55
C LEU A 50 7.75 -12.21 -2.37
N ARG A 51 6.76 -11.56 -1.73
CA ARG A 51 6.76 -10.10 -1.46
C ARG A 51 6.34 -9.80 -0.03
N ASP A 52 5.04 -9.74 0.26
CA ASP A 52 4.54 -9.28 1.56
C ASP A 52 4.82 -10.26 2.70
N GLY A 53 4.91 -11.57 2.40
CA GLY A 53 5.19 -12.61 3.39
C GLY A 53 6.53 -12.36 4.09
N HIS A 54 7.62 -12.30 3.34
CA HIS A 54 8.94 -12.03 3.91
C HIS A 54 9.15 -10.55 4.27
N GLN A 55 8.45 -9.60 3.63
CA GLN A 55 8.46 -8.20 4.07
C GLN A 55 7.91 -8.06 5.50
N SER A 56 6.80 -8.74 5.79
CA SER A 56 6.14 -8.68 7.10
C SER A 56 6.86 -9.49 8.18
N LEU A 57 7.46 -10.63 7.82
CA LEU A 57 8.02 -11.57 8.79
C LEU A 57 9.54 -11.47 8.94
N LEU A 58 10.25 -11.09 7.87
CA LEU A 58 11.70 -11.20 7.75
C LEU A 58 12.35 -9.91 7.21
N ALA A 59 11.73 -8.75 7.46
CA ALA A 59 12.24 -7.43 7.08
C ALA A 59 12.67 -7.33 5.60
N THR A 60 11.95 -8.03 4.73
CA THR A 60 12.14 -8.03 3.26
C THR A 60 13.44 -8.70 2.78
N ARG A 61 14.10 -9.51 3.63
CA ARG A 61 15.47 -10.01 3.38
C ARG A 61 15.59 -11.27 2.55
N MET A 62 14.50 -11.79 1.97
CA MET A 62 14.57 -12.94 1.07
C MET A 62 15.32 -12.60 -0.22
N ARG A 63 16.35 -13.37 -0.54
CA ARG A 63 17.19 -13.20 -1.73
C ARG A 63 16.55 -13.84 -2.95
N THR A 64 16.92 -13.37 -4.14
CA THR A 64 16.41 -13.96 -5.39
C THR A 64 16.81 -15.43 -5.52
N GLU A 65 18.01 -15.81 -5.06
CA GLU A 65 18.50 -17.19 -5.08
C GLU A 65 17.66 -18.16 -4.22
N ASP A 66 17.03 -17.67 -3.15
CA ASP A 66 16.13 -18.46 -2.30
C ASP A 66 14.72 -18.57 -2.90
N MET A 67 14.33 -17.64 -3.78
CA MET A 67 13.01 -17.62 -4.44
C MET A 67 12.96 -18.57 -5.64
N LEU A 68 14.00 -18.56 -6.48
CA LEU A 68 13.99 -19.25 -7.77
C LEU A 68 13.81 -20.78 -7.68
N PRO A 69 14.39 -21.51 -6.71
CA PRO A 69 14.26 -22.96 -6.63
C PRO A 69 12.82 -23.47 -6.49
N ILE A 70 11.91 -22.65 -5.93
CA ILE A 70 10.50 -23.02 -5.73
C ILE A 70 9.56 -22.43 -6.78
N ALA A 71 10.04 -21.50 -7.61
CA ALA A 71 9.25 -20.70 -8.53
C ALA A 71 8.36 -21.55 -9.47
N GLN A 72 8.90 -22.59 -10.11
CA GLN A 72 8.13 -23.45 -11.01
C GLN A 72 6.98 -24.18 -10.30
N LYS A 73 7.17 -24.59 -9.03
CA LYS A 73 6.10 -25.23 -8.27
C LYS A 73 4.99 -24.21 -7.96
N LEU A 74 5.35 -23.00 -7.55
CA LEU A 74 4.39 -21.91 -7.32
C LEU A 74 3.59 -21.61 -8.59
N ASP A 75 4.25 -21.58 -9.75
CA ASP A 75 3.60 -21.33 -11.04
C ASP A 75 2.55 -22.39 -11.42
N SER A 76 2.73 -23.63 -10.94
CA SER A 76 1.85 -24.76 -11.23
C SER A 76 0.62 -24.88 -10.29
N VAL A 77 0.56 -24.12 -9.19
CA VAL A 77 -0.52 -24.23 -8.19
C VAL A 77 -1.88 -23.77 -8.75
N GLY A 78 -1.87 -22.81 -9.69
CA GLY A 78 -3.09 -22.21 -10.22
C GLY A 78 -3.62 -21.02 -9.40
N TYR A 79 -2.71 -20.26 -8.80
CA TYR A 79 -3.02 -18.95 -8.20
C TYR A 79 -3.56 -17.98 -9.26
N TRP A 80 -4.41 -17.03 -8.84
CA TRP A 80 -4.86 -15.95 -9.72
C TRP A 80 -3.73 -14.99 -10.05
N SER A 81 -2.91 -14.66 -9.04
CA SER A 81 -1.66 -13.93 -9.16
C SER A 81 -0.68 -14.35 -8.06
N LEU A 82 0.61 -14.09 -8.30
CA LEU A 82 1.67 -14.16 -7.30
C LEU A 82 2.20 -12.74 -7.07
N GLU A 83 2.17 -12.26 -5.83
CA GLU A 83 2.74 -10.97 -5.50
C GLU A 83 4.24 -11.12 -5.25
N VAL A 84 5.04 -10.50 -6.13
CA VAL A 84 6.48 -10.75 -6.22
C VAL A 84 7.34 -9.49 -6.22
N TRP A 85 6.72 -8.32 -6.33
CA TRP A 85 7.44 -7.07 -6.58
C TRP A 85 6.77 -5.83 -5.99
N GLY A 86 7.48 -4.71 -6.00
CA GLY A 86 7.01 -3.46 -5.38
C GLY A 86 7.09 -3.46 -3.85
N GLY A 87 6.39 -2.53 -3.22
CA GLY A 87 6.53 -2.32 -1.77
C GLY A 87 7.99 -2.03 -1.37
N ALA A 88 8.48 -2.68 -0.32
CA ALA A 88 9.85 -2.46 0.18
C ALA A 88 10.92 -3.29 -0.55
N THR A 89 10.54 -4.20 -1.46
CA THR A 89 11.52 -5.09 -2.12
C THR A 89 12.47 -4.31 -3.01
N PHE A 90 12.00 -3.24 -3.65
CA PHE A 90 12.82 -2.42 -4.55
C PHE A 90 14.00 -1.77 -3.80
N ASP A 91 13.73 -1.07 -2.68
CA ASP A 91 14.78 -0.50 -1.83
C ASP A 91 15.66 -1.60 -1.23
N THR A 92 15.07 -2.71 -0.77
CA THR A 92 15.82 -3.79 -0.12
C THR A 92 16.81 -4.49 -1.06
N CYS A 93 16.43 -4.72 -2.32
CA CYS A 93 17.32 -5.27 -3.34
C CYS A 93 18.59 -4.42 -3.44
N LEU A 94 18.42 -3.11 -3.60
CA LEU A 94 19.53 -2.17 -3.79
C LEU A 94 20.34 -1.95 -2.51
N ARG A 95 19.65 -1.74 -1.38
CA ARG A 95 20.26 -1.29 -0.12
C ARG A 95 20.93 -2.41 0.66
N PHE A 96 20.33 -3.60 0.70
CA PHE A 96 20.76 -4.66 1.63
C PHE A 96 21.23 -5.92 0.92
N LEU A 97 20.60 -6.28 -0.20
CA LEU A 97 20.88 -7.56 -0.86
C LEU A 97 21.96 -7.44 -1.94
N LYS A 98 22.24 -6.21 -2.41
CA LYS A 98 23.12 -5.92 -3.55
C LYS A 98 22.62 -6.59 -4.84
N GLU A 99 21.31 -6.56 -5.03
CA GLU A 99 20.61 -7.13 -6.18
C GLU A 99 19.97 -6.01 -7.01
N ASP A 100 19.90 -6.20 -8.33
CA ASP A 100 19.08 -5.34 -9.20
C ASP A 100 17.61 -5.79 -9.11
N PRO A 101 16.68 -4.94 -8.64
CA PRO A 101 15.27 -5.29 -8.54
C PRO A 101 14.63 -5.62 -9.90
N TRP A 102 15.15 -5.08 -11.00
CA TRP A 102 14.68 -5.39 -12.36
C TRP A 102 15.13 -6.77 -12.83
N GLU A 103 16.36 -7.18 -12.49
CA GLU A 103 16.82 -8.55 -12.78
C GLU A 103 16.05 -9.59 -11.96
N ARG A 104 15.73 -9.29 -10.71
CA ARG A 104 14.84 -10.13 -9.90
C ARG A 104 13.49 -10.34 -10.61
N LEU A 105 12.86 -9.27 -11.09
CA LEU A 105 11.59 -9.34 -11.80
C LEU A 105 11.70 -10.19 -13.07
N ARG A 106 12.72 -9.96 -13.92
CA ARG A 106 12.96 -10.75 -15.14
C ARG A 106 13.18 -12.22 -14.84
N SER A 107 13.97 -12.53 -13.82
CA SER A 107 14.27 -13.91 -13.40
C SER A 107 13.01 -14.64 -12.92
N LEU A 108 12.18 -13.97 -12.12
CA LEU A 108 10.91 -14.52 -11.66
C LEU A 108 9.90 -14.68 -12.79
N ARG A 109 9.83 -13.72 -13.72
CA ARG A 109 8.99 -13.82 -14.92
C ARG A 109 9.36 -15.01 -15.78
N ALA A 110 10.67 -15.23 -16.00
CA ALA A 110 11.17 -16.37 -16.75
C ALA A 110 10.88 -17.70 -16.05
N ALA A 111 11.02 -17.75 -14.72
CA ALA A 111 10.80 -18.96 -13.93
C ALA A 111 9.31 -19.31 -13.71
N MET A 112 8.41 -18.33 -13.81
CA MET A 112 6.96 -18.49 -13.59
C MET A 112 6.17 -17.91 -14.77
N PRO A 113 6.18 -18.50 -15.98
CA PRO A 113 5.56 -17.89 -17.17
C PRO A 113 4.03 -17.94 -17.20
N ASN A 114 3.37 -18.79 -16.39
CA ASN A 114 1.93 -19.04 -16.52
C ASN A 114 1.06 -18.21 -15.55
N THR A 115 1.62 -17.82 -14.41
CA THR A 115 0.91 -17.08 -13.36
C THR A 115 1.06 -15.57 -13.57
N ARG A 116 0.02 -14.80 -13.24
CA ARG A 116 0.10 -13.33 -13.27
C ARG A 116 1.04 -12.84 -12.19
N LEU A 117 2.03 -12.02 -12.55
CA LEU A 117 2.89 -11.37 -11.56
C LEU A 117 2.25 -10.07 -11.08
N GLN A 118 2.15 -9.95 -9.76
CA GLN A 118 1.54 -8.80 -9.10
C GLN A 118 2.58 -7.97 -8.36
N MET A 119 2.38 -6.65 -8.36
CA MET A 119 3.15 -5.72 -7.54
C MET A 119 2.27 -4.79 -6.70
N LEU A 120 2.84 -4.31 -5.59
CA LEU A 120 2.28 -3.19 -4.82
C LEU A 120 2.93 -1.86 -5.24
N LEU A 121 2.11 -0.91 -5.69
CA LEU A 121 2.50 0.43 -6.13
C LEU A 121 1.79 1.50 -5.30
N ARG A 122 2.55 2.43 -4.71
CA ARG A 122 1.99 3.51 -3.88
C ARG A 122 1.72 4.75 -4.73
N GLY A 123 0.71 4.69 -5.61
CA GLY A 123 0.24 5.84 -6.40
C GLY A 123 1.36 6.73 -6.95
N GLN A 124 1.24 8.04 -6.76
CA GLN A 124 2.22 9.05 -7.17
C GLN A 124 3.61 8.91 -6.52
N ASN A 125 3.73 8.15 -5.42
CA ASN A 125 5.01 7.86 -4.79
C ASN A 125 5.75 6.69 -5.44
N ILE A 126 5.09 5.90 -6.30
CA ILE A 126 5.66 4.74 -6.96
C ILE A 126 6.14 3.71 -5.91
N VAL A 127 7.47 3.54 -5.79
CA VAL A 127 8.16 2.73 -4.77
C VAL A 127 9.17 3.57 -3.99
N GLY A 128 9.04 4.90 -4.05
CA GLY A 128 9.93 5.86 -3.39
C GLY A 128 9.28 6.57 -2.21
N TYR A 129 9.97 7.61 -1.71
CA TYR A 129 9.65 8.27 -0.45
C TYR A 129 8.91 9.61 -0.58
N ARG A 130 8.62 10.06 -1.81
CA ARG A 130 7.93 11.32 -2.12
C ARG A 130 7.08 11.17 -3.39
N HIS A 131 6.23 12.15 -3.69
CA HIS A 131 5.56 12.21 -4.99
C HIS A 131 6.60 12.45 -6.09
N TYR A 132 6.41 11.77 -7.22
CA TYR A 132 7.18 11.97 -8.44
C TYR A 132 6.34 12.71 -9.48
N ALA A 133 7.01 13.31 -10.45
CA ALA A 133 6.34 13.87 -11.62
C ALA A 133 5.74 12.74 -12.48
N ASP A 134 4.70 13.08 -13.24
CA ASP A 134 3.92 12.10 -14.01
C ASP A 134 4.80 11.34 -15.02
N ASP A 135 5.78 12.00 -15.64
CA ASP A 135 6.71 11.37 -16.58
C ASP A 135 7.56 10.25 -15.95
N VAL A 136 8.00 10.43 -14.70
CA VAL A 136 8.74 9.41 -13.95
C VAL A 136 7.83 8.24 -13.59
N LEU A 137 6.60 8.53 -13.16
CA LEU A 137 5.60 7.53 -12.85
C LEU A 137 5.22 6.71 -14.08
N GLU A 138 4.97 7.38 -15.20
CA GLU A 138 4.60 6.77 -16.46
C GLU A 138 5.69 5.84 -16.96
N ARG A 139 6.94 6.31 -16.95
CA ARG A 139 8.09 5.51 -17.35
C ARG A 139 8.34 4.33 -16.41
N PHE A 140 8.12 4.49 -15.11
CA PHE A 140 8.27 3.38 -14.17
C PHE A 140 7.24 2.27 -14.46
N ILE A 141 5.97 2.63 -14.65
CA ILE A 141 4.90 1.67 -14.95
C ILE A 141 5.14 0.98 -16.28
N GLU A 142 5.52 1.73 -17.32
CA GLU A 142 5.87 1.17 -18.64
C GLU A 142 6.98 0.11 -18.50
N ARG A 143 8.04 0.42 -17.76
CA ARG A 143 9.15 -0.52 -17.54
C ARG A 143 8.75 -1.72 -16.68
N ALA A 144 7.92 -1.53 -15.66
CA ALA A 144 7.40 -2.64 -14.84
C ALA A 144 6.54 -3.59 -15.67
N ALA A 145 5.63 -3.05 -16.48
CA ALA A 145 4.78 -3.83 -17.39
C ALA A 145 5.61 -4.58 -18.44
N PHE A 146 6.60 -3.92 -19.05
CA PHE A 146 7.51 -4.51 -20.03
C PHE A 146 8.33 -5.67 -19.45
N ASN A 147 8.81 -5.55 -18.21
CA ASN A 147 9.63 -6.58 -17.57
C ASN A 147 8.79 -7.73 -16.98
N GLY A 148 7.46 -7.65 -17.03
CA GLY A 148 6.59 -8.80 -16.76
C GLY A 148 5.59 -8.66 -15.62
N VAL A 149 5.40 -7.46 -15.04
CA VAL A 149 4.28 -7.21 -14.12
C VAL A 149 2.96 -7.23 -14.90
N ASP A 150 1.98 -7.99 -14.41
CA ASP A 150 0.66 -8.14 -15.00
C ASP A 150 -0.44 -7.42 -14.21
N VAL A 151 -0.33 -7.43 -12.88
CA VAL A 151 -1.30 -6.85 -11.96
C VAL A 151 -0.62 -5.75 -11.13
N PHE A 152 -1.17 -4.55 -11.19
CA PHE A 152 -0.72 -3.42 -10.38
C PHE A 152 -1.76 -3.16 -9.29
N ARG A 153 -1.40 -3.51 -8.05
CA ARG A 153 -2.16 -3.11 -6.86
C ARG A 153 -1.76 -1.68 -6.51
N ILE A 154 -2.66 -0.73 -6.76
CA ILE A 154 -2.40 0.70 -6.60
C ILE A 154 -3.14 1.20 -5.36
N PHE A 155 -2.43 1.87 -4.46
CA PHE A 155 -3.02 2.47 -3.26
C PHE A 155 -2.42 3.85 -2.97
N ASP A 156 -3.16 4.65 -2.20
CA ASP A 156 -2.67 5.85 -1.53
C ASP A 156 -2.89 5.69 -0.02
N ALA A 157 -1.90 6.11 0.79
CA ALA A 157 -1.93 5.90 2.24
C ALA A 157 -3.05 6.68 2.96
N LEU A 158 -3.60 7.70 2.32
CA LEU A 158 -4.69 8.54 2.83
C LEU A 158 -6.01 8.31 2.08
N ASN A 159 -6.07 7.31 1.19
CA ASN A 159 -7.19 7.09 0.27
C ASN A 159 -7.52 8.31 -0.60
N ASP A 160 -6.51 9.08 -1.01
CA ASP A 160 -6.68 10.17 -1.97
C ASP A 160 -6.59 9.66 -3.41
N LEU A 161 -7.75 9.54 -4.07
CA LEU A 161 -7.85 8.95 -5.40
C LEU A 161 -7.08 9.72 -6.47
N ARG A 162 -6.86 11.02 -6.26
CA ARG A 162 -6.09 11.87 -7.19
C ARG A 162 -4.62 11.42 -7.28
N ASN A 163 -4.10 10.81 -6.21
CA ASN A 163 -2.74 10.26 -6.19
C ASN A 163 -2.67 8.88 -6.86
N MET A 164 -3.80 8.25 -7.14
CA MET A 164 -3.90 6.92 -7.74
C MET A 164 -4.24 7.00 -9.23
N GLU A 165 -5.05 7.98 -9.63
CA GLU A 165 -5.57 8.14 -10.99
C GLU A 165 -4.48 8.13 -12.08
N PRO A 166 -3.35 8.88 -11.98
CA PRO A 166 -2.32 8.85 -13.01
C PRO A 166 -1.71 7.45 -13.20
N ALA A 167 -1.45 6.74 -12.09
CA ALA A 167 -0.95 5.37 -12.13
C ALA A 167 -1.97 4.41 -12.75
N MET A 168 -3.24 4.50 -12.37
CA MET A 168 -4.31 3.67 -12.91
C MET A 168 -4.47 3.87 -14.42
N ARG A 169 -4.46 5.13 -14.88
CA ARG A 169 -4.54 5.49 -16.30
C ARG A 169 -3.38 4.88 -17.08
N GLN A 170 -2.15 5.02 -16.58
CA GLN A 170 -0.98 4.47 -17.26
C GLN A 170 -0.97 2.93 -17.29
N VAL A 171 -1.35 2.27 -16.20
CA VAL A 171 -1.43 0.79 -16.18
C VAL A 171 -2.45 0.29 -17.20
N LYS A 172 -3.62 0.95 -17.31
CA LYS A 172 -4.60 0.65 -18.37
C LYS A 172 -4.02 0.87 -19.76
N ALA A 173 -3.29 1.97 -19.99
CA ALA A 173 -2.63 2.25 -21.25
C ALA A 173 -1.56 1.20 -21.63
N CYS A 174 -0.87 0.62 -20.65
CA CYS A 174 0.05 -0.50 -20.85
C CYS A 174 -0.65 -1.86 -21.06
N GLY A 175 -1.98 -1.92 -21.07
CA GLY A 175 -2.75 -3.16 -21.25
C GLY A 175 -2.64 -4.13 -20.06
N LYS A 176 -2.37 -3.61 -18.87
CA LYS A 176 -2.19 -4.41 -17.63
C LYS A 176 -3.39 -4.25 -16.69
N HIS A 177 -3.49 -5.12 -15.69
CA HIS A 177 -4.61 -5.13 -14.77
C HIS A 177 -4.42 -4.08 -13.66
N VAL A 178 -5.42 -3.23 -13.47
CA VAL A 178 -5.49 -2.28 -12.35
C VAL A 178 -6.28 -2.92 -11.21
N GLU A 179 -5.63 -3.06 -10.06
CA GLU A 179 -6.30 -3.38 -8.79
C GLU A 179 -6.24 -2.16 -7.87
N ALA A 180 -7.24 -1.28 -7.99
CA ALA A 180 -7.35 -0.11 -7.15
C ALA A 180 -7.72 -0.51 -5.70
N SER A 181 -6.96 -0.02 -4.74
CA SER A 181 -7.03 -0.47 -3.35
C SER A 181 -7.46 0.62 -2.40
N ILE A 182 -8.33 0.26 -1.46
CA ILE A 182 -8.77 1.09 -0.34
C ILE A 182 -8.04 0.63 0.91
N CYS A 183 -7.29 1.53 1.54
CA CYS A 183 -6.69 1.28 2.85
C CYS A 183 -7.76 1.36 3.94
N TYR A 184 -8.10 0.22 4.53
CA TYR A 184 -9.05 0.12 5.61
C TYR A 184 -8.48 0.70 6.92
N THR A 185 -9.31 1.41 7.68
CA THR A 185 -9.01 1.88 9.02
C THR A 185 -10.28 2.14 9.82
N LEU A 186 -10.16 2.20 11.14
CA LEU A 186 -11.24 2.54 12.07
C LEU A 186 -10.99 3.93 12.66
N SER A 187 -11.88 4.88 12.39
CA SER A 187 -11.86 6.19 13.04
C SER A 187 -13.24 6.85 13.01
N PRO A 188 -13.49 7.94 13.76
CA PRO A 188 -14.79 8.61 13.79
C PRO A 188 -15.29 9.15 12.44
N VAL A 189 -14.42 9.20 11.42
CA VAL A 189 -14.75 9.70 10.07
C VAL A 189 -14.79 8.59 9.01
N HIS A 190 -14.46 7.34 9.37
CA HIS A 190 -14.59 6.20 8.45
C HIS A 190 -15.89 5.45 8.75
N SER A 191 -16.71 5.28 7.72
CA SER A 191 -17.97 4.53 7.75
C SER A 191 -18.05 3.58 6.56
N LEU A 192 -18.95 2.60 6.64
CA LEU A 192 -19.23 1.71 5.50
C LEU A 192 -19.63 2.52 4.26
N ASP A 193 -20.53 3.49 4.41
CA ASP A 193 -20.98 4.35 3.31
C ASP A 193 -19.80 5.06 2.64
N ARG A 194 -18.82 5.50 3.43
CA ARG A 194 -17.61 6.14 2.88
C ARG A 194 -16.75 5.17 2.09
N PHE A 195 -16.59 3.92 2.56
CA PHE A 195 -15.87 2.90 1.80
C PHE A 195 -16.61 2.51 0.51
N VAL A 196 -17.95 2.45 0.53
CA VAL A 196 -18.77 2.21 -0.67
C VAL A 196 -18.64 3.36 -1.67
N GLU A 197 -18.62 4.61 -1.20
CA GLU A 197 -18.42 5.78 -2.05
C GLU A 197 -17.05 5.76 -2.73
N LEU A 198 -15.98 5.46 -1.98
CA LEU A 198 -14.63 5.30 -2.53
C LEU A 198 -14.58 4.19 -3.58
N ALA A 199 -15.23 3.04 -3.32
CA ALA A 199 -15.27 1.94 -4.27
C ALA A 199 -15.96 2.35 -5.59
N LYS A 200 -17.08 3.06 -5.53
CA LYS A 200 -17.79 3.57 -6.72
C LYS A 200 -17.00 4.60 -7.52
N GLN A 201 -16.10 5.34 -6.88
CA GLN A 201 -15.21 6.29 -7.57
C GLN A 201 -14.03 5.59 -8.26
N LEU A 202 -13.68 4.38 -7.81
CA LEU A 202 -12.58 3.59 -8.36
C LEU A 202 -13.01 2.63 -9.49
N GLU A 203 -14.30 2.28 -9.56
CA GLU A 203 -14.94 1.49 -10.62
C GLU A 203 -14.88 2.19 -11.99
#